data_AF-A0A164FWU6-F1
#
_entry.id   AF-A0A164FWU6-F1
#
_cell.length_a   1.000
_cell.length_b   1.000
_cell.length_c   1.000
_cell.angle_alpha   90.00
_cell.angle_beta   90.00
_cell.angle_gamma   90.00
#
_symmetry.space_group_name_H-M   'P 1'
#
loop_
_entity.id
_entity.type
_entity.pdbx_description
1 polymer ?
#
loop_
_entity_poly.entity_id
_entity_poly.type
_entity_poly.pdbx_seq_one_letter_code
_entity_poly.pdbx_strand_id
1 'polypeptide(L)'
;PGTDGIPYEFYVEIWDVIAPHFLDMFNHILERETLTSSQDRAAIRLFPKSSGLCGISNFRPISVLNCYYKVIASVLARRFRQTLSSTIGPHQKGGVPGRLIFDNLMLYRDVIQFVDDRGYHDSSNFSIRGMGAAIVGVDFEK
;
A
#
# COMPACT_ATOMS: atom_id res chain seq x y z
N PRO A 1 0.70 -2.82 -19.37
CA PRO A 1 2.00 -2.11 -19.51
C PRO A 1 1.79 -0.62 -19.25
N GLY A 2 2.87 0.13 -18.99
CA GLY A 2 2.81 1.58 -18.79
C GLY A 2 2.56 2.34 -20.09
N THR A 3 2.97 3.61 -20.13
CA THR A 3 2.84 4.47 -21.33
C THR A 3 3.72 4.00 -22.50
N ASP A 4 4.77 3.23 -22.21
CA ASP A 4 5.69 2.64 -23.20
C ASP A 4 5.13 1.39 -23.89
N GLY A 5 4.05 0.80 -23.38
CA GLY A 5 3.50 -0.44 -23.92
C GLY A 5 4.34 -1.69 -23.65
N ILE A 6 5.49 -1.58 -22.98
CA ILE A 6 6.41 -2.70 -22.77
C ILE A 6 5.93 -3.56 -21.59
N PRO A 7 5.66 -4.86 -21.79
CA PRO A 7 5.18 -5.76 -20.74
C PRO A 7 6.33 -6.19 -19.80
N TYR A 8 6.00 -6.72 -18.63
CA TYR A 8 7.01 -7.14 -17.64
C TYR A 8 7.85 -8.31 -18.17
N GLU A 9 7.19 -9.23 -18.86
CA GLU A 9 7.74 -10.43 -19.48
C GLU A 9 8.91 -10.09 -20.41
N PHE A 10 8.80 -8.99 -21.17
CA PHE A 10 9.91 -8.52 -22.00
C PHE A 10 11.17 -8.23 -21.18
N TYR A 11 11.04 -7.54 -20.04
CA TYR A 11 12.19 -7.22 -19.18
C TYR A 11 12.82 -8.45 -18.54
N VAL A 12 12.03 -9.49 -18.28
CA VAL A 12 12.54 -10.77 -17.74
C VAL A 12 13.39 -11.48 -18.79
N GLU A 13 12.89 -11.56 -20.02
CA GLU A 13 13.58 -12.25 -21.12
C GLU A 13 14.92 -11.60 -21.49
N ILE A 14 15.01 -10.26 -21.41
CA ILE A 14 16.24 -9.53 -21.79
C ILE A 14 16.98 -8.94 -20.58
N TRP A 15 16.74 -9.45 -19.37
CA TRP A 15 17.24 -8.82 -18.14
C TRP A 15 18.75 -8.65 -18.14
N ASP A 16 19.49 -9.67 -18.57
CA ASP A 16 20.96 -9.67 -18.58
C ASP A 16 21.55 -8.56 -19.48
N VAL A 17 20.80 -8.14 -20.50
CA VAL A 17 21.20 -7.05 -21.40
C VAL A 17 20.82 -5.69 -20.82
N ILE A 18 19.63 -5.58 -20.22
CA ILE A 18 19.08 -4.27 -19.81
C ILE A 18 19.45 -3.88 -18.37
N ALA A 19 19.86 -4.83 -17.53
CA ALA A 19 20.19 -4.58 -16.12
C ALA A 19 21.31 -3.54 -15.92
N PRO A 20 22.42 -3.52 -16.70
CA PRO A 20 23.43 -2.48 -16.60
C PRO A 20 22.86 -1.08 -16.87
N HIS A 21 22.00 -0.96 -17.89
CA HIS A 21 21.34 0.31 -18.22
C HIS A 21 20.37 0.78 -17.11
N PHE A 22 19.70 -0.16 -16.44
CA PHE A 22 18.88 0.16 -15.27
C PHE A 22 19.71 0.70 -14.12
N LEU A 23 20.89 0.14 -13.88
CA LEU A 23 21.80 0.62 -12.84
C LEU A 23 22.30 2.03 -13.16
N ASP A 24 22.76 2.27 -14.39
CA ASP A 24 23.22 3.59 -14.84
C ASP A 24 22.11 4.64 -14.71
N MET A 25 20.90 4.29 -15.17
CA MET A 25 19.72 5.14 -15.02
C MET A 25 19.43 5.45 -13.55
N PHE A 26 19.51 4.44 -12.67
CA PHE A 26 19.23 4.64 -11.24
C PHE A 26 20.28 5.54 -10.56
N ASN A 27 21.56 5.34 -10.87
CA ASN A 27 22.64 6.19 -10.38
C ASN A 27 22.46 7.63 -10.85
N HIS A 28 22.09 7.82 -12.12
CA HIS A 28 21.80 9.16 -12.66
C HIS A 28 20.65 9.85 -11.93
N ILE A 29 19.57 9.12 -11.63
CA ILE A 29 18.42 9.65 -10.88
C ILE A 29 18.85 10.02 -9.45
N LEU A 30 19.71 9.23 -8.81
CA LEU A 30 20.22 9.53 -7.47
C LEU A 30 21.15 10.74 -7.45
N GLU A 31 22.01 10.90 -8.45
CA GLU A 31 22.94 12.03 -8.54
C GLU A 31 22.24 13.34 -8.91
N ARG A 32 21.24 13.28 -9.80
CA ARG A 32 20.57 14.48 -10.33
C ARG A 32 19.23 14.78 -9.70
N GLU A 33 18.72 13.90 -8.84
CA GLU A 33 17.42 14.01 -8.17
C GLU A 33 16.25 14.29 -9.14
N THR A 34 16.37 13.82 -10.38
CA THR A 34 15.42 14.15 -11.46
C THR A 34 15.08 12.94 -12.29
N LEU A 35 13.80 12.87 -12.68
CA LEU A 35 13.28 11.91 -13.65
C LEU A 35 13.16 12.60 -15.02
N THR A 36 13.35 11.84 -16.09
CA THR A 36 13.06 12.35 -17.44
C THR A 36 11.56 12.51 -17.65
N SER A 37 11.18 13.29 -18.68
CA SER A 37 9.78 13.52 -19.02
C SER A 37 9.00 12.26 -19.41
N SER A 38 9.69 11.19 -19.84
CA SER A 38 9.06 9.88 -20.08
C SER A 38 8.91 9.06 -18.79
N GLN A 39 9.80 9.29 -17.81
CA GLN A 39 9.84 8.62 -16.50
C GLN A 39 8.80 9.15 -15.50
N ASP A 40 8.42 10.42 -15.63
CA ASP A 40 7.46 11.07 -14.73
C ASP A 40 6.00 11.00 -15.25
N ARG A 41 5.69 10.03 -16.12
CA ARG A 41 4.34 9.89 -16.71
C ARG A 41 3.72 8.54 -16.37
N ALA A 42 2.44 8.58 -16.01
CA ALA A 42 1.62 7.41 -15.75
C ALA A 42 0.32 7.46 -16.56
N ALA A 43 -0.17 6.31 -16.99
CA ALA A 43 -1.52 6.20 -17.55
C ALA A 43 -2.52 5.89 -16.44
N ILE A 44 -3.54 6.71 -16.24
CA ILE A 44 -4.58 6.48 -15.23
C ILE A 44 -5.66 5.57 -15.81
N ARG A 45 -5.93 4.44 -15.16
CA ARG A 45 -7.07 3.55 -15.47
C ARG A 45 -8.06 3.54 -14.32
N LEU A 46 -9.35 3.57 -14.64
CA LEU A 46 -10.42 3.51 -13.64
C LEU A 46 -10.84 2.06 -13.41
N PHE A 47 -10.81 1.62 -12.15
CA PHE A 47 -11.24 0.27 -11.75
C PHE A 47 -12.47 0.35 -10.83
N PRO A 48 -13.56 -0.37 -11.10
CA PRO A 48 -14.78 -0.29 -10.30
C PRO A 48 -14.58 -0.84 -8.88
N LYS A 49 -15.16 -0.18 -7.86
CA LYS A 49 -15.15 -0.63 -6.46
C LYS A 49 -16.09 -1.82 -6.21
N SER A 50 -17.23 -1.86 -6.90
CA SER A 50 -18.25 -2.90 -6.81
C SER A 50 -19.06 -2.97 -8.10
N SER A 51 -19.71 -4.11 -8.37
CA SER A 51 -20.62 -4.28 -9.52
C SER A 51 -21.90 -3.48 -9.32
N GLY A 52 -22.31 -2.71 -10.34
CA GLY A 52 -23.65 -2.08 -10.37
C GLY A 52 -23.73 -0.64 -9.85
N LEU A 53 -22.61 0.05 -9.61
CA LEU A 53 -22.61 1.44 -9.17
C LEU A 53 -22.20 2.40 -10.32
N CYS A 54 -23.03 3.40 -10.62
CA CYS A 54 -22.88 4.27 -11.80
C CYS A 54 -22.17 5.63 -11.55
N GLY A 55 -21.71 5.91 -10.34
CA GLY A 55 -21.01 7.19 -10.02
C GLY A 55 -19.49 7.13 -10.18
N ILE A 56 -18.85 8.23 -10.60
CA ILE A 56 -17.38 8.33 -10.72
C ILE A 56 -16.64 8.09 -9.39
N SER A 57 -17.27 8.42 -8.26
CA SER A 57 -16.78 8.12 -6.90
C SER A 57 -16.68 6.62 -6.60
N ASN A 58 -17.30 5.77 -7.42
CA ASN A 58 -17.25 4.32 -7.31
C ASN A 58 -16.09 3.69 -8.09
N PHE A 59 -15.25 4.49 -8.72
CA PHE A 59 -14.05 4.02 -9.38
C PHE A 59 -12.81 4.35 -8.55
N ARG A 60 -11.81 3.47 -8.61
CA ARG A 60 -10.47 3.70 -8.10
C ARG A 60 -9.59 4.12 -9.27
N PRO A 61 -8.99 5.31 -9.28
CA PRO A 61 -7.95 5.63 -10.23
C PRO A 61 -6.70 4.79 -9.89
N ILE A 62 -6.22 4.03 -10.86
CA ILE A 62 -5.00 3.23 -10.78
C ILE A 62 -3.98 3.82 -11.75
N SER A 63 -2.86 4.28 -11.23
CA SER A 63 -1.72 4.73 -12.04
C SER A 63 -0.96 3.53 -12.59
N VAL A 64 -1.07 3.30 -13.89
CA VAL A 64 -0.30 2.28 -14.60
C VAL A 64 1.04 2.87 -15.00
N LEU A 65 2.05 2.52 -14.22
CA LEU A 65 3.44 2.97 -14.39
C LEU A 65 4.24 2.00 -15.26
N ASN A 66 5.29 2.53 -15.89
CA ASN A 66 6.26 1.75 -16.67
C ASN A 66 7.06 0.81 -15.76
N CYS A 67 7.62 -0.26 -16.33
CA CYS A 67 8.27 -1.31 -15.54
C CYS A 67 9.50 -0.81 -14.78
N TYR A 68 10.34 0.03 -15.41
CA TYR A 68 11.54 0.57 -14.75
C TYR A 68 11.21 1.34 -13.47
N TYR A 69 10.10 2.09 -13.45
CA TYR A 69 9.66 2.82 -12.27
C TYR A 69 9.32 1.85 -11.13
N LYS A 70 8.64 0.74 -11.45
CA LYS A 70 8.30 -0.29 -10.46
C LYS A 70 9.53 -0.96 -9.88
N VAL A 71 10.57 -1.19 -10.70
CA VAL A 71 11.85 -1.75 -10.23
C VAL A 71 12.51 -0.79 -9.24
N ILE A 72 12.62 0.50 -9.61
CA ILE A 72 13.17 1.55 -8.74
C ILE A 72 12.40 1.63 -7.40
N ALA A 73 11.07 1.75 -7.47
CA ALA A 73 10.21 1.82 -6.30
C ALA A 73 10.37 0.58 -5.41
N SER A 74 10.54 -0.61 -6.00
CA SER A 74 10.75 -1.85 -5.26
C SER A 74 12.08 -1.88 -4.50
N VAL A 75 13.15 -1.36 -5.11
CA VAL A 75 14.47 -1.22 -4.46
C VAL A 75 14.37 -0.27 -3.26
N LEU A 76 13.74 0.89 -3.45
CA LEU A 76 13.53 1.88 -2.39
C LEU A 76 12.68 1.31 -1.25
N ALA A 77 11.57 0.64 -1.59
CA ALA A 77 10.70 0.00 -0.61
C ALA A 77 11.43 -1.09 0.20
N ARG A 78 12.35 -1.84 -0.42
CA ARG A 78 13.19 -2.83 0.28
C ARG A 78 14.17 -2.15 1.24
N ARG A 79 14.76 -1.02 0.86
CA ARG A 79 15.63 -0.22 1.76
C ARG A 79 14.84 0.36 2.93
N PHE A 80 13.68 0.97 2.68
CA PHE A 80 12.84 1.52 3.75
C PHE A 80 12.32 0.46 4.72
N ARG A 81 12.02 -0.75 4.26
CA ARG A 81 11.61 -1.85 5.15
C ARG A 81 12.58 -2.12 6.30
N GLN A 82 13.86 -1.82 6.13
CA GLN A 82 14.87 -2.03 7.18
C GLN A 82 14.80 -0.99 8.30
N THR A 83 14.22 0.19 8.05
CA THR A 83 14.17 1.31 8.99
C THR A 83 12.76 1.64 9.48
N LEU A 84 11.71 1.17 8.78
CA LEU A 84 10.31 1.48 9.12
C LEU A 84 9.95 1.11 10.57
N SER A 85 10.43 -0.01 11.08
CA SER A 85 10.07 -0.48 12.42
C SER A 85 10.55 0.42 13.56
N SER A 86 11.70 1.09 13.38
CA SER A 86 12.26 2.04 14.34
C SER A 86 11.77 3.47 14.14
N THR A 87 11.47 3.85 12.89
CA THR A 87 11.06 5.22 12.55
C THR A 87 9.57 5.45 12.77
N ILE A 88 8.73 4.43 12.53
CA ILE A 88 7.28 4.54 12.62
C ILE A 88 6.79 4.23 14.03
N GLY A 89 5.97 5.11 14.60
CA GLY A 89 5.39 4.95 15.94
C GLY A 89 4.58 3.67 16.11
N PRO A 90 4.37 3.19 17.35
CA PRO A 90 3.85 1.84 17.64
C PRO A 90 2.40 1.59 17.19
N HIS A 91 1.63 2.65 16.93
CA HIS A 91 0.20 2.59 16.58
C HIS A 91 -0.05 2.34 15.09
N GLN A 92 0.92 2.64 14.21
CA GLN A 92 0.81 2.30 12.80
C GLN A 92 1.25 0.85 12.59
N LYS A 93 0.27 -0.03 12.34
CA LYS A 93 0.50 -1.45 12.09
C LYS A 93 0.62 -1.78 10.61
N GLY A 94 -0.18 -1.13 9.76
CA GLY A 94 -0.20 -1.38 8.32
C GLY A 94 1.12 -0.97 7.64
N GLY A 95 1.66 -1.87 6.82
CA GLY A 95 2.84 -1.60 6.00
C GLY A 95 4.18 -1.57 6.75
N VAL A 96 4.20 -1.93 8.05
CA VAL A 96 5.43 -2.01 8.85
C VAL A 96 5.79 -3.48 9.10
N PRO A 97 7.02 -3.92 8.77
CA PRO A 97 7.43 -5.31 9.02
C PRO A 97 7.29 -5.72 10.48
N GLY A 98 6.77 -6.92 10.72
CA GLY A 98 6.59 -7.49 12.06
C GLY A 98 5.40 -6.92 12.85
N ARG A 99 4.57 -6.06 12.25
CA ARG A 99 3.33 -5.57 12.86
C ARG A 99 2.13 -6.13 12.12
N LEU A 100 1.14 -6.61 12.88
CA LEU A 100 -0.05 -7.22 12.32
C LEU A 100 -1.26 -6.34 12.59
N ILE A 101 -2.22 -6.35 11.66
CA ILE A 101 -3.52 -5.71 11.90
C ILE A 101 -4.27 -6.37 13.07
N PHE A 102 -3.99 -7.64 13.32
CA PHE A 102 -4.52 -8.40 14.45
C PHE A 102 -4.11 -7.81 15.80
N ASP A 103 -2.96 -7.16 15.89
CA ASP A 103 -2.52 -6.51 17.14
C ASP A 103 -3.50 -5.39 17.53
N ASN A 104 -4.02 -4.64 16.56
CA ASN A 104 -5.04 -3.63 16.81
C ASN A 104 -6.37 -4.28 17.21
N LEU A 105 -6.73 -5.39 16.57
CA LEU A 105 -7.96 -6.13 16.91
C LEU A 105 -7.95 -6.59 18.37
N MET A 106 -6.83 -7.18 18.82
CA MET A 106 -6.66 -7.59 20.22
C MET A 106 -6.70 -6.39 21.16
N LEU A 107 -6.03 -5.29 20.82
CA LEU A 107 -6.08 -4.05 21.61
C LEU A 107 -7.52 -3.54 21.77
N TYR A 108 -8.32 -3.51 20.69
CA TYR A 108 -9.72 -3.09 20.78
C TYR A 108 -10.53 -4.01 21.70
N ARG A 109 -10.39 -5.33 21.53
CA ARG A 109 -11.06 -6.32 22.38
C ARG A 109 -10.72 -6.11 23.86
N ASP A 110 -9.44 -5.94 24.17
CA ASP A 110 -8.96 -5.83 25.55
C ASP A 110 -9.45 -4.52 26.20
N VAL A 111 -9.50 -3.41 25.44
CA VAL A 111 -10.06 -2.14 25.92
C VAL A 111 -11.54 -2.27 26.24
N ILE A 112 -12.31 -2.98 25.41
CA ILE A 112 -13.75 -3.17 25.60
C ILE A 112 -14.01 -4.00 26.84
N GLN A 113 -13.34 -5.15 26.96
CA GLN A 113 -13.43 -6.00 28.15
C GLN A 113 -13.10 -5.23 29.43
N PHE A 114 -12.04 -4.40 29.41
CA PHE A 114 -11.64 -3.61 30.55
C PHE A 114 -12.70 -2.57 31.00
N VAL A 115 -13.47 -2.02 30.06
CA VAL A 115 -14.56 -1.08 30.35
C VAL A 115 -15.77 -1.82 30.92
N ASP A 116 -16.10 -2.99 30.37
CA ASP A 116 -17.19 -3.85 30.85
C ASP A 116 -16.93 -4.34 32.27
N ASP A 117 -15.71 -4.81 32.56
CA ASP A 117 -15.31 -5.32 33.88
C ASP A 117 -15.46 -4.25 34.99
N ARG A 118 -15.43 -2.97 34.63
CA ARG A 118 -15.59 -1.83 35.54
C ARG A 118 -17.01 -1.28 35.60
N GLY A 119 -17.94 -1.85 34.84
CA GLY A 119 -19.36 -1.46 34.83
C GLY A 119 -19.63 -0.07 34.25
N TYR A 120 -18.70 0.48 33.46
CA TYR A 120 -18.89 1.79 32.83
C TYR A 120 -19.77 1.72 31.56
N HIS A 121 -19.91 0.55 30.95
CA HIS A 121 -20.67 0.33 29.72
C HIS A 121 -21.10 -1.14 29.60
N ASP A 122 -22.17 -1.43 28.85
CA ASP A 122 -22.59 -2.79 28.44
C ASP A 122 -22.25 -2.97 26.96
N SER A 123 -21.24 -3.78 26.66
CA SER A 123 -20.75 -4.01 25.29
C SER A 123 -21.42 -5.16 24.55
N SER A 124 -22.55 -5.65 25.03
CA SER A 124 -23.35 -6.69 24.35
C SER A 124 -23.73 -6.32 22.90
N ASN A 125 -23.75 -5.02 22.55
CA ASN A 125 -24.02 -4.50 21.20
C ASN A 125 -22.76 -4.14 20.38
N PHE A 126 -21.58 -4.54 20.83
CA PHE A 126 -20.33 -4.23 20.11
C PHE A 126 -20.08 -5.19 18.95
N SER A 127 -19.85 -4.67 17.74
CA SER A 127 -19.56 -5.46 16.54
C SER A 127 -18.31 -4.95 15.83
N ILE A 128 -17.39 -5.87 15.50
CA ILE A 128 -16.21 -5.58 14.67
C ILE A 128 -16.50 -6.00 13.24
N ARG A 129 -16.48 -5.04 12.31
CA ARG A 129 -16.67 -5.32 10.88
C ARG A 129 -15.37 -5.05 10.12
N GLY A 130 -14.99 -5.98 9.24
CA GLY A 130 -13.90 -5.76 8.30
C GLY A 130 -14.33 -4.76 7.22
N MET A 131 -13.71 -3.57 7.17
CA MET A 131 -13.99 -2.56 6.13
C MET A 131 -13.02 -2.64 4.93
N GLY A 132 -12.21 -3.70 4.86
CA GLY A 132 -11.28 -3.99 3.77
C GLY A 132 -9.96 -4.56 4.28
N ALA A 133 -9.03 -4.88 3.37
CA ALA A 133 -7.77 -5.57 3.67
C ALA A 133 -6.82 -4.85 4.66
N ALA A 134 -7.09 -3.59 5.02
CA ALA A 134 -6.24 -2.78 5.88
C ALA A 134 -6.99 -1.93 6.92
N ILE A 135 -8.32 -2.03 7.00
CA ILE A 135 -9.15 -1.17 7.87
C ILE A 135 -10.15 -2.03 8.63
N VAL A 136 -10.08 -1.97 9.96
CA VAL A 136 -11.09 -2.51 10.86
C VAL A 136 -12.03 -1.37 11.21
N GLY A 137 -13.32 -1.52 10.87
CA GLY A 137 -14.37 -0.59 11.29
C GLY A 137 -14.94 -1.04 12.64
N VAL A 138 -15.23 -0.05 13.49
CA VAL A 138 -15.87 -0.27 14.79
C VAL A 138 -17.21 0.44 14.75
N ASP A 139 -18.29 -0.32 14.86
CA ASP A 139 -19.66 0.20 14.87
C ASP A 139 -20.33 -0.12 16.22
N PHE A 140 -21.07 0.86 16.73
CA PHE A 140 -21.99 0.66 17.84
C PHE A 140 -23.40 0.61 17.25
N GLU A 141 -24.03 -0.57 17.25
CA GLU A 141 -25.46 -0.65 16.95
C GLU A 141 -26.23 -0.15 18.18
N LYS A 142 -27.07 0.87 17.97
CA LYS A 142 -27.94 1.47 19.01
C LYS A 142 -29.11 0.56 19.35
#